data_AF-A0A136N999-F1
#
_entry.id   AF-A0A136N999-F1
#
_cell.length_a   1.000
_cell.length_b   1.000
_cell.length_c   1.000
_cell.angle_alpha   90.00
_cell.angle_beta   90.00
_cell.angle_gamma   90.00
#
_symmetry.space_group_name_H-M   'P 1'
#
loop_
_entity.id
_entity.type
_entity.pdbx_description
1 polymer ?
#
loop_
_entity_poly.entity_id
_entity_poly.type
_entity_poly.pdbx_seq_one_letter_code
_entity_poly.pdbx_strand_id
1 'polypeptide(L)'
;MSKSKKKKNISHQATPLQHEQEQKTMPHHSTPMKWYEKMTSGWIPYVVFALLSLGIYSNTFNAQFALDDDIVICKNEYVLQGTKGMTDIFSKDLFDSFYKQMNTTAQLAGGRYRPLSVATFAIEQEFIGTRDNANFEQNIWDTNQNGIEDPSEDINKDGLFNDKDFRSKGFGMRHINNVLLYIASVSFLFLFLSNVVFKKNKLLAFIISLLFLAHPIHTEVVANVKSRDEIMSFLFMMLSLLLAHKYAIQKNFKFFNFIIHLVFMCTTF
;
A
#
# COMPACT_ATOMS: atom_id res chain seq x y z
N MET A 1 -8.70 11.18 -91.99
CA MET A 1 -8.45 9.80 -91.52
C MET A 1 -8.40 9.81 -89.99
N SER A 2 -9.43 9.32 -89.31
CA SER A 2 -9.35 8.67 -87.99
C SER A 2 -10.72 8.05 -87.69
N LYS A 3 -10.74 6.77 -87.29
CA LYS A 3 -11.91 5.88 -87.27
C LYS A 3 -12.77 6.09 -86.01
N SER A 4 -14.09 6.14 -86.21
CA SER A 4 -15.14 5.95 -85.22
C SER A 4 -15.55 4.47 -85.14
N LYS A 5 -15.90 3.95 -83.95
CA LYS A 5 -17.16 3.20 -83.72
C LYS A 5 -17.35 2.68 -82.27
N LYS A 6 -18.51 3.04 -81.72
CA LYS A 6 -19.29 2.45 -80.60
C LYS A 6 -19.34 0.91 -80.61
N LYS A 7 -19.46 0.30 -79.42
CA LYS A 7 -20.19 -0.95 -79.06
C LYS A 7 -20.04 -1.16 -77.53
N LYS A 8 -20.93 -1.76 -76.74
CA LYS A 8 -22.37 -2.09 -76.75
C LYS A 8 -22.63 -2.68 -75.35
N ASN A 9 -23.71 -2.29 -74.67
CA ASN A 9 -24.18 -2.88 -73.42
C ASN A 9 -24.57 -4.35 -73.62
N ILE A 10 -24.18 -5.25 -72.71
CA ILE A 10 -24.77 -6.59 -72.53
C ILE A 10 -24.92 -6.84 -71.01
N SER A 11 -26.14 -7.15 -70.63
CA SER A 11 -26.61 -7.57 -69.31
C SER A 11 -26.15 -8.98 -68.96
N HIS A 12 -25.73 -9.21 -67.71
CA HIS A 12 -25.84 -10.51 -67.08
C HIS A 12 -26.47 -10.37 -65.69
N GLN A 13 -27.67 -10.93 -65.55
CA GLN A 13 -28.31 -11.26 -64.28
C GLN A 13 -27.42 -12.24 -63.51
N ALA A 14 -27.19 -11.97 -62.23
CA ALA A 14 -26.64 -12.92 -61.28
C ALA A 14 -27.65 -13.10 -60.14
N THR A 15 -28.22 -14.29 -60.05
CA THR A 15 -29.10 -14.81 -59.01
C THR A 15 -28.37 -14.85 -57.66
N PRO A 16 -28.98 -14.46 -56.53
CA PRO A 16 -28.35 -14.64 -55.22
C PRO A 16 -28.54 -16.08 -54.74
N LEU A 17 -27.46 -16.86 -54.68
CA LEU A 17 -27.45 -18.17 -54.02
C LEU A 17 -27.27 -17.97 -52.51
N GLN A 18 -28.34 -18.27 -51.79
CA GLN A 18 -28.40 -18.41 -50.35
C GLN A 18 -27.41 -19.47 -49.87
N HIS A 19 -26.41 -19.05 -49.09
CA HIS A 19 -25.68 -19.92 -48.17
C HIS A 19 -25.53 -19.17 -46.84
N GLU A 20 -26.66 -18.92 -46.17
CA GLU A 20 -26.67 -18.86 -44.71
C GLU A 20 -26.51 -20.30 -44.21
N GLN A 21 -25.26 -20.69 -43.96
CA GLN A 21 -25.00 -21.85 -43.12
C GLN A 21 -25.38 -21.46 -41.68
N GLU A 22 -26.50 -22.01 -41.21
CA GLU A 22 -26.83 -22.12 -39.80
C GLU A 22 -25.62 -22.70 -39.04
N GLN A 23 -24.87 -21.84 -38.36
CA GLN A 23 -24.05 -22.26 -37.23
C GLN A 23 -24.99 -22.72 -36.14
N LYS A 24 -25.29 -24.02 -36.11
CA LYS A 24 -25.82 -24.70 -34.93
C LYS A 24 -24.90 -24.38 -33.75
N THR A 25 -25.38 -23.51 -32.87
CA THR A 25 -24.81 -23.26 -31.56
C THR A 25 -24.85 -24.57 -30.78
N MET A 26 -23.70 -25.24 -30.69
CA MET A 26 -23.55 -26.30 -29.69
C MET A 26 -23.71 -25.65 -28.31
N PRO A 27 -24.51 -26.22 -27.40
CA PRO A 27 -24.57 -25.72 -26.03
C PRO A 27 -23.18 -25.87 -25.43
N HIS A 28 -22.57 -24.73 -25.09
CA HIS A 28 -21.32 -24.69 -24.36
C HIS A 28 -21.62 -25.24 -22.95
N HIS A 29 -21.46 -26.55 -22.77
CA HIS A 29 -21.42 -27.14 -21.43
C HIS A 29 -20.19 -26.55 -20.73
N SER A 30 -20.40 -25.49 -19.95
CA SER A 30 -19.41 -24.97 -19.03
C SER A 30 -19.17 -26.05 -17.98
N THR A 31 -18.03 -26.73 -18.08
CA THR A 31 -17.58 -27.59 -17.00
C THR A 31 -17.52 -26.75 -15.72
N PRO A 32 -18.03 -27.25 -14.59
CA PRO A 32 -18.02 -26.49 -13.36
C PRO A 32 -16.58 -26.15 -13.01
N MET A 33 -16.30 -24.84 -12.84
CA MET A 33 -14.96 -24.38 -12.48
C MET A 33 -14.46 -25.15 -11.26
N LYS A 34 -13.21 -25.60 -11.33
CA LYS A 34 -12.60 -26.28 -10.20
C LYS A 34 -12.46 -25.30 -9.03
N TRP A 35 -12.52 -25.77 -7.79
CA TRP A 35 -12.54 -24.92 -6.60
C TRP A 35 -11.36 -23.93 -6.53
N TYR A 36 -10.17 -24.36 -7.01
CA TYR A 36 -8.98 -23.52 -7.04
C TYR A 36 -9.04 -22.41 -8.10
N GLU A 37 -9.75 -22.61 -9.21
CA GLU A 37 -9.98 -21.57 -10.23
C GLU A 37 -10.90 -20.50 -9.66
N LYS A 38 -11.90 -20.90 -8.86
CA LYS A 38 -12.76 -19.97 -8.12
C LYS A 38 -11.96 -19.16 -7.09
N MET A 39 -11.06 -19.79 -6.33
CA MET A 39 -10.23 -19.08 -5.34
C MET A 39 -9.21 -18.10 -5.95
N THR A 40 -8.82 -18.32 -7.20
CA THR A 40 -7.80 -17.52 -7.90
C THR A 40 -8.39 -16.51 -8.89
N SER A 41 -9.71 -16.37 -8.92
CA SER A 41 -10.44 -15.49 -9.84
C SER A 41 -11.37 -14.51 -9.12
N GLY A 42 -11.66 -13.41 -9.80
CA GLY A 42 -12.54 -12.36 -9.27
C GLY A 42 -11.96 -11.69 -8.03
N TRP A 43 -12.85 -11.39 -7.06
CA TRP A 43 -12.51 -10.67 -5.84
C TRP A 43 -12.09 -11.58 -4.67
N ILE A 44 -12.35 -12.89 -4.78
CA ILE A 44 -12.10 -13.89 -3.74
C ILE A 44 -10.66 -13.90 -3.22
N PRO A 45 -9.60 -13.94 -4.06
CA PRO A 45 -8.23 -14.02 -3.55
C PRO A 45 -7.86 -12.82 -2.66
N TYR A 46 -8.36 -11.62 -3.00
CA TYR A 46 -8.09 -10.41 -2.23
C TYR A 46 -8.79 -10.42 -0.87
N VAL A 47 -10.00 -10.97 -0.79
CA VAL A 47 -10.68 -11.16 0.50
C VAL A 47 -9.97 -12.20 1.35
N VAL A 48 -9.46 -13.28 0.74
CA VAL A 48 -8.63 -14.26 1.45
C VAL A 48 -7.37 -13.60 2.02
N PHE A 49 -6.64 -12.81 1.23
CA PHE A 49 -5.47 -12.08 1.72
C PHE A 49 -5.83 -11.10 2.85
N ALA A 50 -6.93 -10.36 2.71
CA ALA A 50 -7.37 -9.43 3.74
C ALA A 50 -7.66 -10.16 5.06
N LEU A 51 -8.47 -11.23 5.03
CA LEU A 51 -8.82 -11.99 6.23
C LEU A 51 -7.61 -12.67 6.86
N LEU A 52 -6.71 -13.25 6.06
CA LEU A 52 -5.52 -13.91 6.58
C LEU A 52 -4.52 -12.92 7.17
N SER A 53 -4.26 -11.78 6.52
CA SER A 53 -3.40 -10.73 7.07
C SER A 53 -3.97 -10.17 8.37
N LEU A 54 -5.28 -9.85 8.41
CA LEU A 54 -5.92 -9.39 9.64
C LEU A 54 -5.83 -10.45 10.74
N GLY A 55 -5.97 -11.74 10.42
CA GLY A 55 -5.82 -12.83 11.38
C GLY A 55 -4.39 -12.93 11.93
N ILE A 56 -3.39 -13.04 11.05
CA ILE A 56 -1.98 -13.23 11.42
C ILE A 56 -1.43 -12.02 12.20
N TYR A 57 -1.76 -10.81 11.76
CA TYR A 57 -1.25 -9.58 12.36
C TYR A 57 -2.18 -8.96 13.40
N SER A 58 -3.32 -9.59 13.73
CA SER A 58 -4.26 -9.08 14.76
C SER A 58 -3.59 -8.79 16.10
N ASN A 59 -2.54 -9.56 16.45
CA ASN A 59 -1.79 -9.37 17.68
C ASN A 59 -1.10 -8.00 17.76
N THR A 60 -0.78 -7.37 16.63
CA THR A 60 -0.16 -6.03 16.62
C THR A 60 -1.14 -4.92 16.98
N PHE A 61 -2.45 -5.14 16.87
CA PHE A 61 -3.45 -4.10 17.16
C PHE A 61 -3.49 -3.69 18.63
N ASN A 62 -3.05 -4.58 19.52
CA ASN A 62 -2.91 -4.29 20.95
C ASN A 62 -1.46 -4.00 21.36
N ALA A 63 -0.54 -3.95 20.39
CA ALA A 63 0.86 -3.66 20.66
C ALA A 63 1.09 -2.15 20.84
N GLN A 64 2.13 -1.82 21.59
CA GLN A 64 2.65 -0.45 21.72
C GLN A 64 3.52 -0.09 20.49
N PHE A 65 4.41 0.86 20.65
CA PHE A 65 5.38 1.27 19.64
C PHE A 65 6.71 0.49 19.77
N ALA A 66 7.38 0.26 18.65
CA ALA A 66 8.76 -0.26 18.63
C ALA A 66 9.78 0.86 18.94
N LEU A 67 11.06 0.50 19.04
CA LEU A 67 12.13 1.46 19.33
C LEU A 67 12.21 2.59 18.30
N ASP A 68 12.11 2.25 17.01
CA ASP A 68 12.19 3.25 15.93
C ASP A 68 10.93 4.09 15.81
N ASP A 69 9.76 3.51 16.12
CA ASP A 69 8.47 4.22 16.16
C ASP A 69 8.50 5.37 17.17
N ASP A 70 9.11 5.14 18.34
CA ASP A 70 9.22 6.14 19.40
C ASP A 70 9.95 7.40 18.89
N ILE A 71 11.05 7.21 18.15
CA ILE A 71 11.86 8.32 17.66
C ILE A 71 11.20 9.01 16.47
N VAL A 72 10.71 8.24 15.50
CA VAL A 72 10.20 8.77 14.23
C VAL A 72 8.79 9.35 14.35
N ILE A 73 7.98 8.83 15.27
CA ILE A 73 6.56 9.20 15.42
C ILE A 73 6.36 9.95 16.75
N CYS A 74 6.69 9.34 17.89
CA CYS A 74 6.27 9.87 19.20
C CYS A 74 7.09 11.09 19.67
N LYS A 75 8.36 11.16 19.26
CA LYS A 75 9.30 12.23 19.63
C LYS A 75 9.56 13.24 18.51
N ASN A 76 9.02 13.00 17.32
CA ASN A 76 9.24 13.87 16.18
C ASN A 76 8.25 15.05 16.18
N GLU A 77 8.75 16.24 16.49
CA GLU A 77 7.94 17.47 16.54
C GLU A 77 7.18 17.74 15.25
N TYR A 78 7.78 17.41 14.10
CA TYR A 78 7.16 17.66 12.79
C TYR A 78 5.97 16.73 12.55
N VAL A 79 6.03 15.49 13.05
CA VAL A 79 4.90 14.55 13.00
C VAL A 79 3.81 14.96 13.97
N LEU A 80 4.18 15.38 15.19
CA LEU A 80 3.23 15.80 16.22
C LEU A 80 2.45 17.06 15.84
N GLN A 81 3.06 17.96 15.05
CA GLN A 81 2.40 19.14 14.48
C GLN A 81 1.39 18.81 13.36
N GLY A 82 1.28 17.55 12.96
CA GLY A 82 0.40 17.11 11.90
C GLY A 82 0.70 17.77 10.55
N THR A 83 -0.34 18.26 9.89
CA THR A 83 -0.25 18.94 8.58
C THR A 83 0.56 20.23 8.62
N LYS A 84 0.67 20.89 9.77
CA LYS A 84 1.47 22.12 9.92
C LYS A 84 2.97 21.82 9.83
N GLY A 85 3.41 20.62 10.22
CA GLY A 85 4.80 20.19 10.15
C GLY A 85 5.26 19.75 8.75
N MET A 86 4.37 19.76 7.74
CA MET A 86 4.66 19.19 6.43
C MET A 86 5.85 19.85 5.73
N THR A 87 5.95 21.17 5.78
CA THR A 87 7.09 21.90 5.19
C THR A 87 8.42 21.45 5.76
N ASP A 88 8.47 21.22 7.08
CA ASP A 88 9.66 20.75 7.77
C ASP A 88 10.00 19.30 7.41
N ILE A 89 9.00 18.43 7.34
CA ILE A 89 9.15 17.02 6.93
C ILE A 89 9.81 16.90 5.55
N PHE A 90 9.42 17.75 4.60
CA PHE A 90 9.98 17.72 3.25
C PHE A 90 11.34 18.43 3.09
N SER A 91 11.77 19.21 4.10
CA SER A 91 12.97 20.05 4.01
C SER A 91 14.11 19.58 4.91
N LYS A 92 13.84 18.77 5.93
CA LYS A 92 14.79 18.40 6.98
C LYS A 92 15.10 16.91 6.97
N ASP A 93 16.17 16.56 7.69
CA ASP A 93 16.54 15.16 7.97
C ASP A 93 15.52 14.48 8.88
N LEU A 94 15.28 13.18 8.69
CA LEU A 94 14.38 12.37 9.51
C LEU A 94 14.62 12.51 11.03
N PHE A 95 15.89 12.62 11.46
CA PHE A 95 16.25 12.69 12.87
C PHE A 95 16.59 14.11 13.33
N ASP A 96 16.36 15.14 12.51
CA ASP A 96 16.67 16.53 12.87
C ASP A 96 15.98 16.95 14.18
N SER A 97 14.70 16.62 14.35
CA SER A 97 13.96 16.90 15.60
C SER A 97 14.55 16.17 16.80
N PHE A 98 14.94 14.90 16.65
CA PHE A 98 15.54 14.11 17.71
C PHE A 98 16.91 14.64 18.14
N TYR A 99 17.76 15.03 17.19
CA TYR A 99 19.08 15.59 17.48
C TYR A 99 19.00 16.94 18.19
N LYS A 100 18.01 17.78 17.82
CA LYS A 100 17.73 19.04 18.50
C LYS A 100 17.35 18.83 19.96
N GLN A 101 16.50 17.84 20.26
CA GLN A 101 16.12 17.51 21.63
C GLN A 101 17.28 16.97 22.46
N MET A 102 18.16 16.18 21.85
CA MET A 102 19.34 15.60 22.50
C MET A 102 20.52 16.58 22.65
N ASN A 103 20.39 17.83 22.19
CA ASN A 103 21.49 18.81 22.11
C ASN A 103 22.77 18.23 21.49
N THR A 104 22.62 17.33 20.52
CA THR A 104 23.74 16.64 19.87
C THR A 104 23.81 17.03 18.40
N THR A 105 25.01 17.32 17.92
CA THR A 105 25.29 17.62 16.51
C THR A 105 25.84 16.41 15.77
N ALA A 106 25.85 15.23 16.42
CA ALA A 106 26.33 13.97 15.85
C ALA A 106 25.36 13.42 14.80
N GLN A 107 25.23 14.14 13.68
CA GLN A 107 24.57 13.65 12.48
C GLN A 107 25.44 12.54 11.91
N LEU A 108 24.90 11.33 11.87
CA LEU A 108 25.50 10.23 11.10
C LEU A 108 25.63 10.68 9.65
N ALA A 109 26.83 10.55 9.08
CA ALA A 109 27.12 11.02 7.73
C ALA A 109 26.18 10.39 6.69
N GLY A 110 25.64 11.23 5.79
CA GLY A 110 24.80 10.80 4.66
C GLY A 110 23.35 11.28 4.70
N GLY A 111 22.85 11.70 5.87
CA GLY A 111 21.44 12.09 6.01
C GLY A 111 20.46 10.95 5.73
N ARG A 112 19.22 11.10 6.15
CA ARG A 112 18.12 10.14 6.03
C ARG A 112 16.89 10.89 5.55
N TYR A 113 16.77 11.00 4.24
CA TYR A 113 15.65 11.68 3.61
C TYR A 113 14.54 10.69 3.26
N ARG A 114 13.47 10.67 4.07
CA ARG A 114 12.30 9.78 3.90
C ARG A 114 10.98 10.54 4.12
N PRO A 115 10.76 11.66 3.41
CA PRO A 115 9.69 12.58 3.76
C PRO A 115 8.29 11.97 3.60
N LEU A 116 8.09 11.05 2.66
CA LEU A 116 6.75 10.51 2.38
C LEU A 116 6.23 9.61 3.50
N SER A 117 7.06 8.77 4.11
CA SER A 117 6.63 7.93 5.25
C SER A 117 6.28 8.81 6.43
N VAL A 118 7.14 9.77 6.76
CA VAL A 118 6.94 10.73 7.86
C VAL A 118 5.68 11.58 7.62
N ALA A 119 5.46 12.03 6.39
CA ALA A 119 4.25 12.75 6.01
C ALA A 119 2.98 11.92 6.26
N THR A 120 3.01 10.60 5.99
CA THR A 120 1.86 9.75 6.34
C THR A 120 1.60 9.67 7.84
N PHE A 121 2.66 9.65 8.68
CA PHE A 121 2.50 9.65 10.13
C PHE A 121 1.94 10.96 10.65
N ALA A 122 2.33 12.09 10.03
CA ALA A 122 1.81 13.42 10.35
C ALA A 122 0.34 13.57 9.96
N ILE A 123 -0.06 13.03 8.80
CA ILE A 123 -1.48 12.98 8.42
C ILE A 123 -2.27 12.12 9.41
N GLU A 124 -1.74 10.95 9.81
CA GLU A 124 -2.38 10.13 10.83
C GLU A 124 -2.48 10.82 12.19
N GLN A 125 -1.51 11.67 12.54
CA GLN A 125 -1.52 12.41 13.80
C GLN A 125 -2.76 13.32 13.92
N GLU A 126 -3.19 13.96 12.83
CA GLU A 126 -4.39 14.82 12.80
C GLU A 126 -5.68 14.06 13.17
N PHE A 127 -5.75 12.78 12.83
CA PHE A 127 -6.95 11.96 13.07
C PHE A 127 -6.86 11.12 14.34
N ILE A 128 -5.67 10.64 14.69
CA ILE A 128 -5.47 9.74 15.84
C ILE A 128 -5.22 10.54 17.12
N GLY A 129 -4.50 11.66 17.05
CA GLY A 129 -4.29 12.58 18.16
C GLY A 129 -3.63 11.92 19.38
N THR A 130 -2.31 11.69 19.31
CA THR A 130 -1.57 11.09 20.43
C THR A 130 -1.02 12.14 21.39
N ARG A 131 -0.42 13.22 20.85
CA ARG A 131 0.24 14.30 21.58
C ARG A 131 0.38 15.57 20.73
N ASP A 132 0.44 16.73 21.40
CA ASP A 132 0.59 18.04 20.77
C ASP A 132 2.04 18.53 20.60
N ASN A 133 2.97 18.12 21.46
CA ASN A 133 4.36 18.59 21.45
C ASN A 133 5.36 17.49 21.84
N ALA A 134 6.64 17.61 21.52
CA ALA A 134 7.59 16.53 21.80
C ALA A 134 8.19 16.53 23.22
N ASN A 135 7.88 17.53 24.05
CA ASN A 135 8.57 17.80 25.31
C ASN A 135 8.23 16.76 26.37
N PHE A 136 9.20 16.47 27.24
CA PHE A 136 8.97 15.61 28.39
C PHE A 136 8.39 16.45 29.54
N GLU A 137 7.14 16.20 29.91
CA GLU A 137 6.47 16.82 31.06
C GLU A 137 6.20 15.74 32.12
N GLN A 138 6.59 15.98 33.38
CA GLN A 138 6.56 14.96 34.44
C GLN A 138 5.16 14.39 34.71
N ASN A 139 4.11 15.20 34.52
CA ASN A 139 2.73 14.83 34.79
C ASN A 139 1.91 14.68 33.49
N ILE A 140 2.57 14.36 32.36
CA ILE A 140 1.86 14.23 31.07
C ILE A 140 0.86 13.06 31.02
N TRP A 141 1.00 12.11 31.95
CA TRP A 141 0.07 10.99 32.13
C TRP A 141 -1.26 11.43 32.76
N ASP A 142 -1.24 12.49 33.60
CA ASP A 142 -2.39 13.06 34.31
C ASP A 142 -3.23 13.91 33.35
N THR A 143 -4.08 13.23 32.60
CA THR A 143 -4.86 13.81 31.50
C THR A 143 -6.00 14.69 32.05
N ASN A 144 -6.50 14.38 33.25
CA ASN A 144 -7.58 15.13 33.90
C ASN A 144 -7.08 16.20 34.90
N GLN A 145 -5.76 16.30 35.11
CA GLN A 145 -5.08 17.26 35.98
C GLN A 145 -5.49 17.17 37.46
N ASN A 146 -5.87 15.98 37.93
CA ASN A 146 -6.29 15.76 39.32
C ASN A 146 -5.12 15.32 40.22
N GLY A 147 -3.96 14.98 39.65
CA GLY A 147 -2.79 14.48 40.36
C GLY A 147 -2.94 13.08 40.96
N ILE A 148 -3.90 12.30 40.50
CA ILE A 148 -4.25 10.95 40.97
C ILE A 148 -4.04 9.96 39.84
N GLU A 149 -3.37 8.86 40.14
CA GLU A 149 -3.17 7.74 39.22
C GLU A 149 -4.49 7.00 38.96
N ASP A 150 -5.24 7.43 37.93
CA ASP A 150 -6.52 6.84 37.54
C ASP A 150 -6.33 5.64 36.60
N PRO A 151 -6.98 4.48 36.81
CA PRO A 151 -6.81 3.30 35.93
C PRO A 151 -7.11 3.53 34.44
N SER A 152 -7.82 4.60 34.08
CA SER A 152 -8.06 5.00 32.68
C SER A 152 -6.86 5.67 32.00
N GLU A 153 -5.89 6.15 32.78
CA GLU A 153 -4.69 6.85 32.31
C GLU A 153 -3.51 5.89 32.10
N ASP A 154 -3.56 4.69 32.70
CA ASP A 154 -2.69 3.56 32.37
C ASP A 154 -3.14 2.93 31.04
N ILE A 155 -2.85 3.62 29.95
CA ILE A 155 -3.22 3.22 28.58
C ILE A 155 -2.64 1.85 28.24
N ASN A 156 -1.44 1.56 28.74
CA ASN A 156 -0.72 0.35 28.36
C ASN A 156 -0.90 -0.84 29.32
N LYS A 157 -1.47 -0.60 30.51
CA LYS A 157 -1.79 -1.58 31.56
C LYS A 157 -0.57 -2.22 32.20
N ASP A 158 0.54 -1.50 32.31
CA ASP A 158 1.75 -1.94 33.02
C ASP A 158 1.78 -1.53 34.50
N GLY A 159 0.79 -0.75 34.95
CA GLY A 159 0.69 -0.27 36.32
C GLY A 159 1.65 0.89 36.65
N LEU A 160 2.32 1.47 35.65
CA LEU A 160 3.21 2.62 35.81
C LEU A 160 2.67 3.82 35.03
N PHE A 161 2.25 4.87 35.72
CA PHE A 161 1.71 6.08 35.10
C PHE A 161 2.84 7.01 34.64
N ASN A 162 3.15 7.00 33.34
CA ASN A 162 4.27 7.77 32.80
C ASN A 162 4.08 8.17 31.33
N ASP A 163 5.06 8.88 30.76
CA ASP A 163 5.02 9.36 29.36
C ASP A 163 4.80 8.23 28.33
N LYS A 164 5.13 6.98 28.68
CA LYS A 164 4.90 5.81 27.81
C LYS A 164 3.41 5.55 27.57
N ASP A 165 2.53 5.82 28.53
CA ASP A 165 1.08 5.64 28.36
C ASP A 165 0.54 6.57 27.30
N PHE A 166 0.96 7.82 27.39
CA PHE A 166 0.60 8.85 26.44
C PHE A 166 1.14 8.55 25.03
N ARG A 167 2.42 8.15 24.93
CA ARG A 167 3.04 7.76 23.64
C ARG A 167 2.42 6.48 23.05
N SER A 168 1.83 5.61 23.86
CA SER A 168 1.14 4.39 23.41
C SER A 168 -0.27 4.65 22.89
N LYS A 169 -0.87 5.80 23.23
CA LYS A 169 -2.21 6.16 22.81
C LYS A 169 -2.33 6.13 21.28
N GLY A 170 -3.36 5.47 20.77
CA GLY A 170 -3.64 5.42 19.33
C GLY A 170 -2.72 4.54 18.48
N PHE A 171 -1.70 3.87 19.05
CA PHE A 171 -0.81 2.99 18.29
C PHE A 171 -1.52 1.80 17.66
N GLY A 172 -2.55 1.26 18.31
CA GLY A 172 -3.38 0.20 17.72
C GLY A 172 -3.98 0.59 16.36
N MET A 173 -4.43 1.84 16.20
CA MET A 173 -4.93 2.35 14.92
C MET A 173 -3.82 2.49 13.87
N ARG A 174 -2.62 2.89 14.29
CA ARG A 174 -1.44 2.96 13.40
C ARG A 174 -1.01 1.58 12.91
N HIS A 175 -1.07 0.57 13.78
CA HIS A 175 -0.85 -0.84 13.40
C HIS A 175 -1.90 -1.35 12.42
N ILE A 176 -3.18 -1.04 12.63
CA ILE A 176 -4.27 -1.37 11.68
C ILE A 176 -3.97 -0.76 10.31
N ASN A 177 -3.62 0.53 10.25
CA ASN A 177 -3.28 1.18 8.99
C ASN A 177 -2.10 0.50 8.29
N ASN A 178 -1.07 0.09 9.04
CA ASN A 178 0.08 -0.61 8.48
C ASN A 178 -0.31 -1.97 7.89
N VAL A 179 -1.17 -2.73 8.59
CA VAL A 179 -1.70 -4.01 8.08
C VAL A 179 -2.57 -3.81 6.84
N LEU A 180 -3.37 -2.74 6.76
CA LEU A 180 -4.15 -2.41 5.56
C LEU A 180 -3.24 -2.10 4.35
N LEU A 181 -2.16 -1.35 4.56
CA LEU A 181 -1.15 -1.11 3.52
C LEU A 181 -0.45 -2.40 3.08
N TYR A 182 -0.18 -3.31 4.02
CA TYR A 182 0.38 -4.62 3.70
C TYR A 182 -0.60 -5.50 2.90
N ILE A 183 -1.89 -5.49 3.23
CA ILE A 183 -2.94 -6.18 2.46
C ILE A 183 -2.99 -5.67 1.02
N ALA A 184 -2.93 -4.34 0.84
CA ALA A 184 -2.86 -3.74 -0.48
C ALA A 184 -1.62 -4.23 -1.24
N SER A 185 -0.45 -4.21 -0.58
CA SER A 185 0.82 -4.66 -1.15
C SER A 185 0.79 -6.11 -1.64
N VAL A 186 0.31 -7.04 -0.82
CA VAL A 186 0.14 -8.46 -1.21
C VAL A 186 -0.88 -8.60 -2.35
N SER A 187 -1.95 -7.82 -2.32
CA SER A 187 -2.97 -7.83 -3.38
C SER A 187 -2.40 -7.41 -4.74
N PHE A 188 -1.57 -6.35 -4.77
CA PHE A 188 -0.89 -5.91 -5.98
C PHE A 188 0.21 -6.89 -6.42
N LEU A 189 0.90 -7.54 -5.49
CA LEU A 189 1.81 -8.65 -5.79
C LEU A 189 1.06 -9.79 -6.52
N PHE A 190 -0.07 -10.25 -5.98
CA PHE A 190 -0.87 -11.27 -6.64
C PHE A 190 -1.37 -10.81 -8.00
N LEU A 191 -1.81 -9.56 -8.14
CA LEU A 191 -2.28 -9.01 -9.40
C LEU A 191 -1.16 -9.03 -10.46
N PHE A 192 0.07 -8.69 -10.08
CA PHE A 192 1.23 -8.78 -10.96
C PHE A 192 1.60 -10.22 -11.31
N LEU A 193 1.72 -11.09 -10.32
CA LEU A 193 2.08 -12.49 -10.53
C LEU A 193 1.04 -13.21 -11.39
N SER A 194 -0.25 -12.97 -11.16
CA SER A 194 -1.34 -13.64 -11.87
C SER A 194 -1.51 -13.15 -13.31
N ASN A 195 -1.26 -11.86 -13.58
CA ASN A 195 -1.47 -11.26 -14.91
C ASN A 195 -0.21 -11.15 -15.76
N VAL A 196 0.98 -11.08 -15.15
CA VAL A 196 2.24 -10.85 -15.88
C VAL A 196 3.09 -12.11 -15.92
N VAL A 197 3.38 -12.70 -14.77
CA VAL A 197 4.35 -13.81 -14.63
C VAL A 197 3.71 -15.17 -14.92
N PHE A 198 2.67 -15.54 -14.19
CA PHE A 198 2.03 -16.86 -14.21
C PHE A 198 0.65 -16.84 -14.86
N LYS A 199 0.54 -16.24 -16.06
CA LYS A 199 -0.73 -16.08 -16.80
C LYS A 199 -1.56 -17.37 -16.92
N LYS A 200 -0.89 -18.51 -17.12
CA LYS A 200 -1.51 -19.84 -17.28
C LYS A 200 -1.78 -20.55 -15.95
N ASN A 201 -1.04 -20.21 -14.88
CA ASN A 201 -1.12 -20.91 -13.60
C ASN A 201 -1.30 -19.91 -12.45
N LYS A 202 -2.52 -19.39 -12.32
CA LYS A 202 -2.88 -18.43 -11.27
C LYS A 202 -2.83 -19.04 -9.86
N LEU A 203 -2.95 -20.36 -9.74
CA LEU A 203 -2.79 -21.07 -8.47
C LEU A 203 -1.37 -20.90 -7.92
N LEU A 204 -0.35 -21.00 -8.79
CA LEU A 204 1.03 -20.76 -8.38
C LEU A 204 1.25 -19.32 -7.92
N ALA A 205 0.70 -18.33 -8.64
CA ALA A 205 0.73 -16.92 -8.22
C ALA A 205 0.07 -16.71 -6.84
N PHE A 206 -1.07 -17.38 -6.61
CA PHE A 206 -1.80 -17.31 -5.34
C PHE A 206 -0.99 -17.92 -4.19
N ILE A 207 -0.42 -19.12 -4.39
CA ILE A 207 0.42 -19.78 -3.38
C ILE A 207 1.65 -18.93 -3.05
N ILE A 208 2.34 -18.36 -4.04
CA ILE A 208 3.49 -17.48 -3.82
C ILE A 208 3.07 -16.24 -3.01
N SER A 209 1.90 -15.67 -3.29
CA SER A 209 1.39 -14.50 -2.56
C SER A 209 1.01 -14.86 -1.11
N LEU A 210 0.46 -16.05 -0.87
CA LEU A 210 0.20 -16.57 0.48
C LEU A 210 1.49 -16.82 1.26
N LEU A 211 2.50 -17.42 0.61
CA LEU A 211 3.81 -17.64 1.21
C LEU A 211 4.47 -16.31 1.58
N PHE A 212 4.42 -15.31 0.71
CA PHE A 212 4.89 -13.96 1.00
C PHE A 212 4.13 -13.34 2.18
N LEU A 213 2.79 -13.40 2.18
CA LEU A 213 1.96 -12.85 3.25
C LEU A 213 2.31 -13.40 4.64
N ALA A 214 2.53 -14.72 4.72
CA ALA A 214 2.76 -15.44 5.97
C ALA A 214 4.24 -15.61 6.32
N HIS A 215 5.18 -15.08 5.52
CA HIS A 215 6.59 -15.31 5.75
C HIS A 215 7.05 -14.56 7.01
N PRO A 216 7.70 -15.24 8.00
CA PRO A 216 8.07 -14.62 9.27
C PRO A 216 8.98 -13.39 9.14
N ILE A 217 9.80 -13.31 8.09
CA ILE A 217 10.65 -12.14 7.82
C ILE A 217 9.87 -10.82 7.69
N HIS A 218 8.61 -10.88 7.28
CA HIS A 218 7.79 -9.67 7.13
C HIS A 218 7.13 -9.22 8.44
N THR A 219 7.23 -10.02 9.51
CA THR A 219 6.65 -9.63 10.81
C THR A 219 7.29 -8.36 11.35
N GLU A 220 8.59 -8.18 11.17
CA GLU A 220 9.31 -6.96 11.56
C GLU A 220 8.77 -5.74 10.79
N VAL A 221 8.66 -5.85 9.47
CA VAL A 221 8.21 -4.77 8.59
C VAL A 221 6.75 -4.38 8.84
N VAL A 222 5.90 -5.35 9.18
CA VAL A 222 4.47 -5.12 9.43
C VAL A 222 4.20 -4.65 10.86
N ALA A 223 4.93 -5.15 11.86
CA ALA A 223 4.75 -4.77 13.25
C ALA A 223 5.47 -3.47 13.63
N ASN A 224 6.58 -3.12 12.98
CA ASN A 224 7.24 -1.83 13.16
C ASN A 224 6.55 -0.79 12.28
N VAL A 225 5.81 0.15 12.86
CA VAL A 225 5.02 1.13 12.09
C VAL A 225 5.93 2.02 11.24
N LYS A 226 7.14 2.31 11.73
CA LYS A 226 8.20 3.04 11.05
C LYS A 226 8.60 2.37 9.73
N SER A 227 8.55 1.04 9.66
CA SER A 227 8.88 0.26 8.45
C SER A 227 7.80 0.35 7.36
N ARG A 228 6.79 1.22 7.52
CA ARG A 228 5.84 1.58 6.47
C ARG A 228 6.51 2.08 5.18
N ASP A 229 7.69 2.68 5.29
CA ASP A 229 8.52 3.06 4.14
C ASP A 229 8.78 1.86 3.20
N GLU A 230 9.09 0.69 3.74
CA GLU A 230 9.30 -0.54 2.97
C GLU A 230 8.01 -1.05 2.33
N ILE A 231 6.89 -1.02 3.07
CA ILE A 231 5.58 -1.46 2.56
C ILE A 231 5.13 -0.57 1.40
N MET A 232 5.21 0.75 1.56
CA MET A 232 4.83 1.72 0.53
C MET A 232 5.76 1.67 -0.68
N SER A 233 7.07 1.52 -0.47
CA SER A 233 8.04 1.35 -1.56
C SER A 233 7.72 0.10 -2.38
N PHE A 234 7.46 -1.02 -1.70
CA PHE A 234 7.08 -2.26 -2.38
C PHE A 234 5.75 -2.11 -3.14
N LEU A 235 4.74 -1.49 -2.52
CA LEU A 235 3.47 -1.19 -3.17
C LEU A 235 3.66 -0.37 -4.47
N PHE A 236 4.39 0.74 -4.40
CA PHE A 236 4.63 1.60 -5.57
C PHE A 236 5.48 0.92 -6.64
N MET A 237 6.46 0.11 -6.24
CA MET A 237 7.20 -0.73 -7.16
C MET A 237 6.28 -1.71 -7.90
N MET A 238 5.38 -2.39 -7.19
CA MET A 238 4.42 -3.31 -7.81
C MET A 238 3.45 -2.60 -8.77
N LEU A 239 2.93 -1.43 -8.38
CA LEU A 239 2.10 -0.61 -9.27
C LEU A 239 2.87 -0.17 -10.52
N SER A 240 4.12 0.28 -10.34
CA SER A 240 4.99 0.67 -11.45
C SER A 240 5.20 -0.47 -12.44
N LEU A 241 5.49 -1.68 -11.96
CA LEU A 241 5.65 -2.87 -12.80
C LEU A 241 4.35 -3.23 -13.55
N LEU A 242 3.19 -3.10 -12.91
CA LEU A 242 1.89 -3.33 -13.55
C LEU A 242 1.59 -2.31 -14.65
N LEU A 243 1.86 -1.03 -14.40
CA LEU A 243 1.70 0.02 -15.40
C LEU A 243 2.72 -0.13 -16.53
N ALA A 244 3.95 -0.55 -16.23
CA ALA A 244 4.97 -0.85 -17.24
C ALA A 244 4.52 -1.97 -18.17
N HIS A 245 3.89 -3.03 -17.63
CA HIS A 245 3.30 -4.07 -18.46
C HIS A 245 2.17 -3.54 -19.36
N LYS A 246 1.27 -2.71 -18.81
CA LYS A 246 0.19 -2.07 -19.60
C LYS A 246 0.73 -1.14 -20.68
N TYR A 247 1.76 -0.37 -20.38
CA TYR A 247 2.45 0.50 -21.33
C TYR A 247 3.09 -0.32 -22.46
N ALA A 248 3.73 -1.45 -22.14
CA ALA A 248 4.36 -2.31 -23.14
C ALA A 248 3.35 -2.84 -24.18
N ILE A 249 2.12 -3.13 -23.75
CA ILE A 249 1.04 -3.62 -24.62
C ILE A 249 0.35 -2.47 -25.39
N GLN A 250 -0.03 -1.39 -24.70
CA GLN A 250 -0.88 -0.35 -25.29
C GLN A 250 -0.10 0.82 -25.90
N LYS A 251 1.18 0.98 -25.58
CA LYS A 251 2.07 2.08 -25.98
C LYS A 251 1.53 3.49 -25.69
N ASN A 252 0.64 3.63 -24.71
CA ASN A 252 0.04 4.89 -24.32
C ASN A 252 0.92 5.67 -23.34
N PHE A 253 1.42 6.84 -23.76
CA PHE A 253 2.32 7.70 -22.97
C PHE A 253 1.76 8.14 -21.61
N LYS A 254 0.45 8.11 -21.38
CA LYS A 254 -0.12 8.39 -20.06
C LYS A 254 0.44 7.42 -19.00
N PHE A 255 0.55 6.13 -19.32
CA PHE A 255 1.12 5.14 -18.40
C PHE A 255 2.60 5.39 -18.13
N PHE A 256 3.35 5.83 -19.14
CA PHE A 256 4.76 6.18 -18.98
C PHE A 256 4.95 7.33 -17.98
N ASN A 257 4.14 8.39 -18.09
CA ASN A 257 4.17 9.48 -17.12
C ASN A 257 3.83 8.98 -15.71
N PHE A 258 2.79 8.17 -15.54
CA PHE A 258 2.45 7.61 -14.21
C PHE A 258 3.58 6.76 -13.63
N ILE A 259 4.26 5.96 -14.44
CA ILE A 259 5.41 5.15 -14.00
C ILE A 259 6.51 6.05 -13.44
N ILE A 260 6.87 7.14 -14.13
CA ILE A 260 7.89 8.07 -13.65
C ILE A 260 7.52 8.64 -12.27
N HIS A 261 6.27 9.05 -12.08
CA HIS A 261 5.82 9.59 -10.80
C HIS A 261 5.86 8.55 -9.69
N LEU A 262 5.45 7.31 -9.96
CA LEU A 262 5.48 6.22 -8.98
C LEU A 262 6.92 5.80 -8.62
N VAL A 263 7.83 5.77 -9.60
CA VAL A 263 9.25 5.48 -9.36
C VAL A 263 9.88 6.59 -8.53
N PHE A 264 9.58 7.86 -8.84
CA PHE A 264 10.03 8.99 -8.03
C PHE A 264 9.52 8.88 -6.58
N MET A 265 8.22 8.59 -6.39
CA MET A 265 7.67 8.37 -5.05
C MET A 265 8.36 7.21 -4.32
N CYS A 266 8.66 6.10 -5.01
CA CYS A 266 9.39 4.98 -4.43
C CYS A 266 10.79 5.36 -3.92
N THR A 267 11.48 6.30 -4.59
CA THR A 267 12.82 6.75 -4.15
C THR A 267 12.81 7.71 -2.97
N THR A 268 11.65 8.23 -2.59
CA THR A 268 11.50 9.19 -1.48
C THR A 268 11.10 8.55 -0.14
N PHE A 269 11.26 7.22 -0.03
CA PHE A 269 10.98 6.41 1.17
C PHE A 269 12.25 5.80 1.77
#